data_AF-A0A833GA96-F1
#
_entry.id   AF-A0A833GA96-F1
#
_cell.length_a   1.000
_cell.length_b   1.000
_cell.length_c   1.000
_cell.angle_alpha   90.00
_cell.angle_beta   90.00
_cell.angle_gamma   90.00
#
_symmetry.space_group_name_H-M   'P 1'
#
loop_
_entity.id
_entity.type
_entity.pdbx_description
1 polymer ?
#
loop_
_entity_poly.entity_id
_entity_poly.type
_entity_poly.pdbx_seq_one_letter_code
_entity_poly.pdbx_strand_id
1 'polypeptide(L)'
;SMTIREGGQLPFGDYGGSAVLPRREIEPDAVLAADQVLVGRNRTRQTYNARIRELLGRDGPVPVAEDALVCLRNDRKRGLLNGSLWRVDAVRKPRKGLLRYGLAPADGEGTRRITASINPAYFDGTAEALTTHERRRSDAFDFGYVLTVHKAQGSQWDDVILFDESFAFREHAARWLYTGITRAAKRIRIVR
;
A
#
# COMPACT_ATOMS: atom_id res chain seq x y z
N SER A 1 2.94 22.39 4.29
CA SER A 1 2.55 22.32 2.86
C SER A 1 3.20 23.44 2.05
N MET A 2 3.04 24.72 2.42
CA MET A 2 3.69 25.86 1.74
C MET A 2 5.22 25.74 1.66
N THR A 3 5.88 25.38 2.76
CA THR A 3 7.34 25.21 2.83
C THR A 3 7.91 24.30 1.73
N ILE A 4 7.21 23.21 1.39
CA ILE A 4 7.66 22.26 0.35
C ILE A 4 7.45 22.83 -1.05
N ARG A 5 6.37 23.59 -1.25
CA ARG A 5 6.13 24.27 -2.54
C ARG A 5 7.20 25.32 -2.84
N GLU A 6 7.78 25.91 -1.81
CA GLU A 6 8.88 26.88 -1.88
C GLU A 6 10.27 26.22 -1.91
N GLY A 7 10.34 24.88 -1.95
CA GLY A 7 11.60 24.13 -2.01
C GLY A 7 12.33 23.99 -0.66
N GLY A 8 11.69 24.38 0.44
CA GLY A 8 12.23 24.21 1.79
C GLY A 8 12.11 22.77 2.31
N GLN A 9 12.97 22.42 3.26
CA GLN A 9 12.86 21.16 4.01
C GLN A 9 11.93 21.33 5.21
N LEU A 10 11.24 20.25 5.60
CA LEU A 10 10.50 20.22 6.85
C LEU A 10 11.46 19.86 8.01
N PRO A 11 11.62 20.74 9.02
CA PRO A 11 12.37 20.42 10.23
C PRO A 11 11.78 19.21 10.97
N PHE A 12 12.60 18.55 11.78
CA PHE A 12 12.09 17.56 12.73
C PHE A 12 11.27 18.25 13.81
N GLY A 13 10.24 17.56 14.31
CA GLY A 13 9.41 18.02 15.41
C GLY A 13 7.92 17.78 15.20
N ASP A 14 7.15 18.24 16.18
CA ASP A 14 5.71 18.13 16.21
C ASP A 14 5.02 19.30 15.52
N TYR A 15 3.96 18.98 14.79
CA TYR A 15 3.12 19.88 14.02
C TYR A 15 1.65 19.65 14.40
N GLY A 16 1.37 19.69 15.71
CA GLY A 16 0.07 19.37 16.28
C GLY A 16 -0.20 17.86 16.22
N GLY A 17 -1.22 17.44 15.47
CA GLY A 17 -1.52 16.01 15.28
C GLY A 17 -0.56 15.30 14.32
N SER A 18 0.32 16.03 13.65
CA SER A 18 1.30 15.52 12.68
C SER A 18 2.73 15.70 13.18
N ALA A 19 3.68 14.95 12.65
CA ALA A 19 5.08 15.06 13.07
C ALA A 19 6.06 14.72 11.95
N VAL A 20 7.29 15.23 12.05
CA VAL A 20 8.44 14.83 11.23
C VAL A 20 9.46 14.20 12.15
N LEU A 21 9.75 12.92 11.92
CA LEU A 21 10.46 12.05 12.84
C LEU A 21 11.66 11.42 12.13
N PRO A 22 12.80 11.20 12.82
CA PRO A 22 13.83 10.32 12.30
C PRO A 22 13.35 8.86 12.35
N ARG A 23 13.86 8.03 11.45
CA ARG A 23 13.51 6.59 11.39
C ARG A 23 13.68 5.79 12.69
N ARG A 24 14.54 6.22 13.61
CA ARG A 24 14.73 5.56 14.91
C ARG A 24 13.60 5.81 15.92
N GLU A 25 12.75 6.82 15.67
CA GLU A 25 11.67 7.24 16.56
C GLU A 25 10.29 6.74 16.09
N ILE A 26 10.21 6.01 14.97
CA ILE A 26 8.96 5.38 14.55
C ILE A 26 8.79 4.01 15.20
N GLU A 27 7.79 3.92 16.08
CA GLU A 27 7.43 2.67 16.74
C GLU A 27 6.65 1.73 15.80
N PRO A 28 6.90 0.41 15.83
CA PRO A 28 6.18 -0.57 15.01
C PRO A 28 4.66 -0.50 15.17
N ASP A 29 4.15 -0.34 16.39
CA ASP A 29 2.71 -0.24 16.67
C ASP A 29 2.09 0.98 16.00
N ALA A 30 2.84 2.08 15.93
CA ALA A 30 2.40 3.28 15.27
C ALA A 30 2.24 3.07 13.75
N VAL A 31 3.04 2.15 13.15
CA VAL A 31 2.95 1.73 11.75
C VAL A 31 1.77 0.80 11.51
N LEU A 32 1.52 -0.13 12.42
CA LEU A 32 0.39 -1.06 12.34
C LEU A 32 -0.96 -0.37 12.55
N ALA A 33 -0.99 0.69 13.36
CA ALA A 33 -2.20 1.46 13.66
C ALA A 33 -2.55 2.53 12.62
N ALA A 34 -1.64 2.86 11.70
CA ALA A 34 -1.91 3.84 10.66
C ALA A 34 -2.92 3.28 9.64
N ASP A 35 -3.80 4.13 9.13
CA ASP A 35 -4.75 3.73 8.08
C ASP A 35 -4.02 3.34 6.80
N GLN A 36 -2.91 4.03 6.51
CA GLN A 36 -2.07 3.73 5.35
C GLN A 36 -0.61 4.13 5.55
N VAL A 37 0.29 3.27 5.05
CA VAL A 37 1.73 3.56 4.92
C VAL A 37 2.08 3.84 3.46
N LEU A 38 2.83 4.92 3.21
CA LEU A 38 3.24 5.38 1.89
C LEU A 38 4.77 5.45 1.75
N VAL A 39 5.25 5.03 0.59
CA VAL A 39 6.67 5.05 0.21
C VAL A 39 6.84 5.54 -1.24
N GLY A 40 8.07 5.78 -1.67
CA GLY A 40 8.35 6.22 -3.04
C GLY A 40 8.60 5.05 -4.01
N ARG A 41 9.41 4.09 -3.60
CA ARG A 41 9.98 3.05 -4.47
C ARG A 41 9.27 1.71 -4.30
N ASN A 42 9.13 0.97 -5.40
CA ASN A 42 8.51 -0.37 -5.36
C ASN A 42 9.30 -1.37 -4.51
N ARG A 43 10.64 -1.31 -4.52
CA ARG A 43 11.49 -2.17 -3.66
C ARG A 43 11.23 -1.91 -2.17
N THR A 44 11.11 -0.65 -1.78
CA THR A 44 10.75 -0.25 -0.42
C THR A 44 9.35 -0.75 -0.06
N ARG A 45 8.39 -0.58 -0.99
CA ARG A 45 7.02 -1.07 -0.81
C ARG A 45 6.98 -2.58 -0.52
N GLN A 46 7.72 -3.39 -1.29
CA GLN A 46 7.79 -4.84 -1.07
C GLN A 46 8.41 -5.18 0.30
N THR A 47 9.54 -4.55 0.63
CA THR A 47 10.25 -4.76 1.89
C THR A 47 9.37 -4.45 3.10
N TYR A 48 8.64 -3.34 3.05
CA TYR A 48 7.78 -2.93 4.16
C TYR A 48 6.48 -3.74 4.25
N ASN A 49 5.90 -4.19 3.13
CA ASN A 49 4.79 -5.13 3.19
C ASN A 49 5.21 -6.43 3.89
N ALA A 50 6.39 -6.96 3.57
CA ALA A 50 6.93 -8.14 4.24
C ALA A 50 7.15 -7.88 5.74
N ARG A 51 7.73 -6.73 6.11
CA ARG A 51 7.95 -6.37 7.52
C ARG A 51 6.65 -6.19 8.31
N ILE A 52 5.63 -5.55 7.74
CA ILE A 52 4.32 -5.41 8.39
C ILE A 52 3.69 -6.78 8.60
N ARG A 53 3.78 -7.68 7.63
CA ARG A 53 3.29 -9.05 7.77
C ARG A 53 4.02 -9.81 8.88
N GLU A 54 5.34 -9.72 8.96
CA GLU A 54 6.14 -10.31 10.04
C GLU A 54 5.70 -9.80 11.41
N LEU A 55 5.49 -8.48 11.55
CA LEU A 55 4.98 -7.87 12.79
C LEU A 55 3.56 -8.35 13.15
N LEU A 56 2.76 -8.76 12.16
CA LEU A 56 1.44 -9.37 12.35
C LEU A 56 1.51 -10.90 12.54
N GLY A 57 2.70 -11.50 12.59
CA GLY A 57 2.91 -12.95 12.69
C GLY A 57 2.53 -13.73 11.43
N ARG A 58 2.71 -13.14 10.24
CA ARG A 58 2.28 -13.66 8.93
C ARG A 58 3.48 -13.93 8.01
N ASP A 59 4.27 -14.94 8.34
CA ASP A 59 5.59 -15.18 7.72
C ASP A 59 5.55 -15.82 6.32
N GLY A 60 4.38 -16.27 5.87
CA GLY A 60 4.22 -16.91 4.56
C GLY A 60 4.36 -15.94 3.38
N PRO A 61 4.81 -16.40 2.20
CA PRO A 61 4.95 -15.56 1.00
C PRO A 61 3.60 -15.27 0.33
N VAL A 62 2.51 -15.91 0.77
CA VAL A 62 1.17 -15.77 0.20
C VAL A 62 0.20 -15.16 1.22
N PRO A 63 -0.84 -14.46 0.76
CA PRO A 63 -1.88 -13.95 1.63
C PRO A 63 -2.57 -15.04 2.47
N VAL A 64 -2.89 -14.69 3.69
CA VAL A 64 -3.71 -15.41 4.67
C VAL A 64 -4.96 -14.57 4.98
N ALA A 65 -5.87 -15.10 5.79
CA ALA A 65 -7.03 -14.34 6.24
C ALA A 65 -6.59 -13.03 6.92
N GLU A 66 -7.41 -11.99 6.78
CA GLU A 66 -7.15 -10.64 7.28
C GLU A 66 -5.99 -9.88 6.61
N ASP A 67 -5.35 -10.42 5.58
CA ASP A 67 -4.38 -9.64 4.82
C ASP A 67 -5.03 -8.50 4.03
N ALA A 68 -4.35 -7.36 4.02
CA ALA A 68 -4.67 -6.23 3.16
C ALA A 68 -4.05 -6.44 1.77
N LEU A 69 -4.87 -6.35 0.73
CA LEU A 69 -4.48 -6.43 -0.68
C LEU A 69 -4.86 -5.14 -1.41
N VAL A 70 -4.10 -4.82 -2.46
CA VAL A 70 -4.40 -3.73 -3.39
C VAL A 70 -4.70 -4.29 -4.77
N CYS A 71 -5.80 -3.83 -5.38
CA CYS A 71 -6.13 -4.20 -6.74
C CYS A 71 -5.24 -3.42 -7.74
N LEU A 72 -4.63 -4.10 -8.70
CA LEU A 72 -3.69 -3.51 -9.65
C LEU A 72 -4.30 -3.27 -11.04
N ARG A 73 -5.51 -3.78 -11.30
CA ARG A 73 -6.16 -3.71 -12.61
C ARG A 73 -7.66 -3.51 -12.49
N ASN A 74 -8.19 -2.58 -13.28
CA ASN A 74 -9.62 -2.33 -13.35
C ASN A 74 -10.38 -3.55 -13.90
N ASP A 75 -11.48 -3.92 -13.24
CA ASP A 75 -12.52 -4.81 -13.75
C ASP A 75 -13.88 -4.24 -13.33
N ARG A 76 -14.45 -3.42 -14.23
CA ARG A 76 -15.72 -2.71 -13.99
C ARG A 76 -16.88 -3.64 -13.70
N LYS A 77 -16.91 -4.85 -14.29
CA LYS A 77 -18.00 -5.81 -14.08
C LYS A 77 -18.02 -6.32 -12.64
N ARG A 78 -16.84 -6.48 -12.06
CA ARG A 78 -16.65 -6.96 -10.67
C ARG A 78 -16.49 -5.84 -9.65
N GLY A 79 -16.48 -4.58 -10.09
CA GLY A 79 -16.29 -3.41 -9.20
C GLY A 79 -14.84 -3.24 -8.73
N LEU A 80 -13.88 -3.82 -9.45
CA LEU A 80 -12.46 -3.68 -9.11
C LEU A 80 -11.90 -2.41 -9.73
N LEU A 81 -11.39 -1.53 -8.88
CA LEU A 81 -10.70 -0.31 -9.27
C LEU A 81 -9.22 -0.42 -8.93
N ASN A 82 -8.35 -0.02 -9.84
CA ASN A 82 -6.90 0.02 -9.62
C ASN A 82 -6.60 0.98 -8.47
N GLY A 83 -5.90 0.49 -7.44
CA GLY A 83 -5.64 1.22 -6.20
C GLY A 83 -6.65 0.96 -5.08
N SER A 84 -7.80 0.31 -5.37
CA SER A 84 -8.74 -0.06 -4.30
C SER A 84 -8.13 -1.09 -3.34
N LEU A 85 -8.41 -0.92 -2.05
CA LEU A 85 -7.94 -1.79 -0.98
C LEU A 85 -9.00 -2.83 -0.62
N TRP A 86 -8.54 -4.05 -0.38
CA TRP A 86 -9.35 -5.22 -0.10
C TRP A 86 -8.76 -5.98 1.07
N ARG A 87 -9.60 -6.69 1.80
CA ARG A 87 -9.23 -7.58 2.90
C ARG A 87 -9.56 -9.02 2.53
N VAL A 88 -8.65 -9.95 2.83
CA VAL A 88 -8.89 -11.38 2.63
C VAL A 88 -9.89 -11.88 3.69
N ASP A 89 -11.10 -12.26 3.25
CA ASP A 89 -12.13 -12.84 4.13
C ASP A 89 -11.92 -14.34 4.36
N ALA A 90 -11.43 -15.04 3.34
CA ALA A 90 -11.33 -16.49 3.32
C ALA A 90 -10.27 -16.94 2.33
N VAL A 91 -9.39 -17.82 2.79
CA VAL A 91 -8.45 -18.55 1.94
C VAL A 91 -9.15 -19.80 1.39
N ARG A 92 -9.11 -19.98 0.08
CA ARG A 92 -9.76 -21.11 -0.61
C ARG A 92 -8.73 -22.02 -1.25
N LYS A 93 -9.13 -23.29 -1.51
CA LYS A 93 -8.25 -24.26 -2.16
C LYS A 93 -7.75 -23.73 -3.52
N PRO A 94 -6.42 -23.70 -3.77
CA PRO A 94 -5.86 -23.30 -5.05
C PRO A 94 -6.42 -24.14 -6.20
N ARG A 95 -6.53 -23.54 -7.39
CA ARG A 95 -7.04 -24.22 -8.59
C ARG A 95 -6.29 -23.75 -9.82
N LYS A 96 -5.81 -24.70 -10.63
CA LYS A 96 -5.04 -24.44 -11.86
C LYS A 96 -3.80 -23.56 -11.62
N GLY A 97 -3.09 -23.80 -10.51
CA GLY A 97 -1.90 -23.01 -10.13
C GLY A 97 -2.18 -21.59 -9.63
N LEU A 98 -3.46 -21.21 -9.46
CA LEU A 98 -3.84 -19.90 -8.93
C LEU A 98 -4.28 -20.00 -7.47
N LEU A 99 -3.83 -19.06 -6.66
CA LEU A 99 -4.31 -18.81 -5.30
C LEU A 99 -5.74 -18.29 -5.38
N ARG A 100 -6.58 -18.65 -4.40
CA ARG A 100 -7.99 -18.25 -4.39
C ARG A 100 -8.37 -17.66 -3.05
N TYR A 101 -9.01 -16.50 -3.10
CA TYR A 101 -9.43 -15.76 -1.92
C TYR A 101 -10.85 -15.25 -2.10
N GLY A 102 -11.64 -15.26 -1.03
CA GLY A 102 -12.75 -14.32 -0.91
C GLY A 102 -12.21 -12.99 -0.38
N LEU A 103 -12.64 -11.88 -1.00
CA LEU A 103 -12.18 -10.54 -0.67
C LEU A 103 -13.37 -9.65 -0.33
N ALA A 104 -13.23 -8.83 0.70
CA ALA A 104 -14.15 -7.77 1.09
C ALA A 104 -13.47 -6.39 0.92
N PRO A 105 -14.22 -5.30 0.66
CA PRO A 105 -13.67 -3.94 0.67
C PRO A 105 -13.03 -3.62 2.03
N ALA A 106 -11.87 -2.94 2.01
CA ALA A 106 -11.13 -2.64 3.24
C ALA A 106 -11.75 -1.48 4.06
N ASP A 107 -12.42 -0.55 3.39
CA ASP A 107 -13.09 0.62 3.97
C ASP A 107 -14.45 0.30 4.63
N GLY A 108 -14.96 -0.92 4.44
CA GLY A 108 -16.27 -1.33 4.96
C GLY A 108 -17.47 -0.67 4.27
N GLU A 109 -17.23 0.28 3.35
CA GLU A 109 -18.28 1.02 2.64
C GLU A 109 -18.90 0.21 1.48
N GLY A 110 -18.48 -1.05 1.29
CA GLY A 110 -19.06 -1.96 0.30
C GLY A 110 -19.38 -3.34 0.86
N THR A 111 -20.61 -3.81 0.60
CA THR A 111 -21.05 -5.19 0.92
C THR A 111 -20.61 -6.21 -0.13
N ARG A 112 -20.02 -5.76 -1.25
CA ARG A 112 -19.71 -6.61 -2.39
C ARG A 112 -18.46 -7.44 -2.14
N ARG A 113 -18.66 -8.68 -1.71
CA ARG A 113 -17.61 -9.69 -1.67
C ARG A 113 -17.33 -10.24 -3.06
N ILE A 114 -16.07 -10.48 -3.37
CA ILE A 114 -15.65 -11.13 -4.61
C ILE A 114 -14.80 -12.36 -4.33
N THR A 115 -14.76 -13.29 -5.28
CA THR A 115 -13.72 -14.33 -5.28
C THR A 115 -12.63 -13.92 -6.27
N ALA A 116 -11.38 -13.83 -5.83
CA ALA A 116 -10.23 -13.56 -6.67
C ALA A 116 -9.44 -14.86 -6.95
N SER A 117 -8.92 -15.00 -8.18
CA SER A 117 -7.96 -16.04 -8.55
C SER A 117 -6.64 -15.39 -8.97
N ILE A 118 -5.62 -15.48 -8.13
CA ILE A 118 -4.40 -14.67 -8.24
C ILE A 118 -3.20 -15.58 -8.48
N ASN A 119 -2.35 -15.23 -9.44
CA ASN A 119 -1.09 -15.89 -9.68
C ASN A 119 -0.11 -15.59 -8.53
N PRO A 120 0.54 -16.59 -7.91
CA PRO A 120 1.52 -16.39 -6.84
C PRO A 120 2.60 -15.35 -7.14
N ALA A 121 2.95 -15.18 -8.43
CA ALA A 121 3.98 -14.24 -8.88
C ALA A 121 3.73 -12.78 -8.43
N TYR A 122 2.47 -12.41 -8.16
CA TYR A 122 2.15 -11.09 -7.62
C TYR A 122 2.60 -10.86 -6.17
N PHE A 123 2.90 -11.93 -5.42
CA PHE A 123 3.31 -11.85 -4.01
C PHE A 123 4.79 -12.20 -3.79
N ASP A 124 5.38 -13.01 -4.66
CA ASP A 124 6.80 -13.42 -4.55
C ASP A 124 7.79 -12.48 -5.27
N GLY A 125 7.29 -11.42 -5.91
CA GLY A 125 8.11 -10.43 -6.61
C GLY A 125 8.47 -10.80 -8.06
N THR A 126 7.97 -11.92 -8.60
CA THR A 126 8.24 -12.36 -9.98
C THR A 126 7.17 -11.94 -10.99
N ALA A 127 6.22 -11.11 -10.57
CA ALA A 127 5.08 -10.66 -11.39
C ALA A 127 5.48 -10.08 -12.75
N GLU A 128 6.66 -9.47 -12.88
CA GLU A 128 7.17 -8.89 -14.13
C GLU A 128 7.43 -9.96 -15.21
N ALA A 129 7.80 -11.17 -14.82
CA ALA A 129 8.08 -12.29 -15.72
C ALA A 129 6.81 -12.93 -16.31
N LEU A 130 5.61 -12.60 -15.81
CA LEU A 130 4.36 -13.16 -16.32
C LEU A 130 4.10 -12.76 -17.77
N THR A 131 3.81 -13.76 -18.60
CA THR A 131 3.35 -13.56 -19.98
C THR A 131 1.98 -12.89 -20.03
N THR A 132 1.64 -12.28 -21.16
CA THR A 132 0.32 -11.67 -21.39
C THR A 132 -0.82 -12.67 -21.15
N HIS A 133 -0.64 -13.94 -21.54
CA HIS A 133 -1.63 -14.98 -21.34
C HIS A 133 -1.84 -15.32 -19.86
N GLU A 134 -0.76 -15.42 -19.07
CA GLU A 134 -0.86 -15.66 -17.63
C GLU A 134 -1.51 -14.49 -16.90
N ARG A 135 -1.16 -13.25 -17.27
CA ARG A 135 -1.81 -12.04 -16.72
C ARG A 135 -3.31 -12.00 -17.01
N ARG A 136 -3.77 -12.52 -18.16
CA ARG A 136 -5.20 -12.59 -18.51
C ARG A 136 -5.95 -13.64 -17.70
N ARG A 137 -5.29 -14.73 -17.31
CA ARG A 137 -5.88 -15.80 -16.48
C ARG A 137 -5.91 -15.50 -14.98
N SER A 138 -5.25 -14.42 -14.56
CA SER A 138 -5.13 -14.00 -13.16
C SER A 138 -5.84 -12.69 -12.89
N ASP A 139 -6.44 -12.58 -11.72
CA ASP A 139 -6.69 -11.30 -11.08
C ASP A 139 -5.37 -10.68 -10.64
N ALA A 140 -5.27 -9.35 -10.69
CA ALA A 140 -4.03 -8.63 -10.41
C ALA A 140 -4.16 -7.94 -9.05
N PHE A 141 -3.59 -8.56 -8.03
CA PHE A 141 -3.58 -8.09 -6.65
C PHE A 141 -2.20 -8.31 -6.05
N ASP A 142 -1.76 -7.39 -5.20
CA ASP A 142 -0.52 -7.45 -4.44
C ASP A 142 -0.85 -7.05 -2.98
N PHE A 143 0.10 -7.11 -2.06
CA PHE A 143 -0.08 -6.64 -0.69
C PHE A 143 -0.35 -5.13 -0.65
N GLY A 144 -1.35 -4.76 0.15
CA GLY A 144 -1.90 -3.42 0.27
C GLY A 144 -1.54 -2.68 1.55
N TYR A 145 -0.75 -3.27 2.47
CA TYR A 145 -0.35 -2.58 3.71
C TYR A 145 0.47 -1.32 3.43
N VAL A 146 1.34 -1.40 2.43
CA VAL A 146 2.16 -0.28 1.98
C VAL A 146 1.93 -0.04 0.50
N LEU A 147 1.68 1.23 0.16
CA LEU A 147 1.49 1.69 -1.21
C LEU A 147 2.61 2.65 -1.61
N THR A 148 2.89 2.72 -2.91
CA THR A 148 3.68 3.84 -3.41
C THR A 148 2.81 5.10 -3.48
N VAL A 149 3.40 6.28 -3.28
CA VAL A 149 2.68 7.56 -3.42
C VAL A 149 1.98 7.67 -4.78
N HIS A 150 2.59 7.15 -5.85
CA HIS A 150 1.97 7.11 -7.17
C HIS A 150 0.68 6.26 -7.20
N LYS A 151 0.66 5.12 -6.51
CA LYS A 151 -0.53 4.26 -6.40
C LYS A 151 -1.60 4.79 -5.46
N ALA A 152 -1.23 5.70 -4.56
CA ALA A 152 -2.15 6.38 -3.63
C ALA A 152 -2.78 7.66 -4.22
N GLN A 153 -2.44 8.04 -5.46
CA GLN A 153 -3.02 9.22 -6.10
C GLN A 153 -4.54 9.04 -6.27
N GLY A 154 -5.31 10.00 -5.74
CA GLY A 154 -6.78 9.95 -5.75
C GLY A 154 -7.40 9.28 -4.51
N SER A 155 -6.60 8.67 -3.64
CA SER A 155 -7.03 8.13 -2.35
C SER A 155 -6.71 9.07 -1.20
N GLN A 156 -7.44 8.98 -0.08
CA GLN A 156 -7.20 9.78 1.10
C GLN A 156 -7.52 8.95 2.36
N TRP A 157 -6.75 9.14 3.43
CA TRP A 157 -6.92 8.47 4.73
C TRP A 157 -6.78 9.46 5.88
N ASP A 158 -7.30 9.14 7.06
CA ASP A 158 -7.23 10.03 8.22
C ASP A 158 -5.82 10.05 8.83
N ASP A 159 -5.17 8.90 8.98
CA ASP A 159 -3.82 8.73 9.53
C ASP A 159 -2.86 8.06 8.54
N VAL A 160 -1.87 8.82 8.07
CA VAL A 160 -0.86 8.34 7.11
C VAL A 160 0.54 8.40 7.70
N ILE A 161 1.31 7.34 7.48
CA ILE A 161 2.77 7.39 7.62
C ILE A 161 3.40 7.50 6.23
N LEU A 162 4.24 8.50 6.05
CA LEU A 162 5.00 8.71 4.83
C LEU A 162 6.49 8.53 5.12
N PHE A 163 7.09 7.47 4.58
CA PHE A 163 8.55 7.36 4.55
C PHE A 163 9.07 8.24 3.40
N ASP A 164 9.80 9.29 3.75
CA ASP A 164 10.30 10.26 2.79
C ASP A 164 11.39 9.62 1.91
N GLU A 165 11.00 9.32 0.67
CA GLU A 165 11.91 8.88 -0.38
C GLU A 165 11.98 9.92 -1.52
N SER A 166 11.69 11.19 -1.21
CA SER A 166 11.70 12.31 -2.18
C SER A 166 13.03 12.43 -2.93
N PHE A 167 14.14 12.05 -2.29
CA PHE A 167 15.47 12.00 -2.89
C PHE A 167 15.53 11.15 -4.17
N ALA A 168 14.68 10.13 -4.30
CA ALA A 168 14.63 9.26 -5.48
C ALA A 168 13.99 9.95 -6.70
N PHE A 169 13.41 11.13 -6.53
CA PHE A 169 12.61 11.84 -7.54
C PHE A 169 13.24 13.15 -8.04
N ARG A 170 14.47 13.48 -7.61
CA ARG A 170 15.29 14.59 -8.16
C ARG A 170 14.51 15.91 -8.26
N GLU A 171 14.36 16.49 -9.47
CA GLU A 171 13.61 17.72 -9.74
C GLU A 171 12.12 17.65 -9.37
N HIS A 172 11.59 16.44 -9.15
CA HIS A 172 10.22 16.20 -8.72
C HIS A 172 10.10 15.87 -7.22
N ALA A 173 11.19 15.94 -6.44
CA ALA A 173 11.20 15.65 -5.01
C ALA A 173 10.10 16.39 -4.24
N ALA A 174 10.01 17.72 -4.42
CA ALA A 174 8.99 18.55 -3.76
C ALA A 174 7.56 18.16 -4.16
N ARG A 175 7.33 17.88 -5.45
CA ARG A 175 6.02 17.44 -5.96
C ARG A 175 5.64 16.07 -5.40
N TRP A 176 6.59 15.15 -5.32
CA TRP A 176 6.38 13.83 -4.74
C TRP A 176 6.00 13.93 -3.26
N LEU A 177 6.78 14.70 -2.48
CA LEU A 177 6.55 14.88 -1.05
C LEU A 177 5.20 15.55 -0.80
N TYR A 178 4.88 16.61 -1.55
CA TYR A 178 3.57 17.25 -1.52
C TYR A 178 2.44 16.26 -1.82
N THR A 179 2.59 15.43 -2.86
CA THR A 179 1.58 14.43 -3.23
C THR A 179 1.33 13.45 -2.09
N GLY A 180 2.40 12.94 -1.47
CA GLY A 180 2.31 12.06 -0.29
C GLY A 180 1.61 12.73 0.89
N ILE A 181 1.98 13.97 1.21
CA ILE A 181 1.40 14.71 2.33
C ILE A 181 -0.10 14.93 2.16
N THR A 182 -0.54 15.27 0.95
CA THR A 182 -1.97 15.49 0.68
C THR A 182 -2.83 14.21 0.71
N ARG A 183 -2.24 13.03 0.95
CA ARG A 183 -3.02 11.80 1.17
C ARG A 183 -3.57 11.69 2.59
N ALA A 184 -3.02 12.44 3.54
CA ALA A 184 -3.53 12.55 4.89
C ALA A 184 -4.66 13.60 4.98
N ALA A 185 -5.79 13.24 5.57
CA ALA A 185 -6.90 14.14 5.87
C ALA A 185 -6.76 14.80 7.24
N LYS A 186 -6.31 14.04 8.26
CA LYS A 186 -6.26 14.52 9.66
C LYS A 186 -4.84 14.58 10.20
N ARG A 187 -4.05 13.51 10.03
CA ARG A 187 -2.68 13.45 10.53
C ARG A 187 -1.71 12.78 9.59
N ILE A 188 -0.47 13.24 9.65
CA ILE A 188 0.64 12.62 8.95
C ILE A 188 1.88 12.53 9.83
N ARG A 189 2.57 11.39 9.77
CA ARG A 189 3.91 11.21 10.31
C ARG A 189 4.88 11.01 9.15
N ILE A 190 5.80 11.96 8.97
CA ILE A 190 6.82 11.90 7.93
C ILE A 190 8.10 11.35 8.55
N VAL A 191 8.58 10.23 8.02
CA VAL A 191 9.78 9.55 8.51
C VAL A 191 10.94 9.82 7.57
N ARG A 192 12.01 10.44 8.08
CA ARG A 192 13.25 10.77 7.34
C ARG A 192 14.45 9.97 7.85
#